data_AF-A0A8T8KKV7-F1
#
_entry.id   AF-A0A8T8KKV7-F1
#
_cell.length_a   1.000
_cell.length_b   1.000
_cell.length_c   1.000
_cell.angle_alpha   90.00
_cell.angle_beta   90.00
_cell.angle_gamma   90.00
#
_symmetry.space_group_name_H-M   'P 1'
#
loop_
_entity.id
_entity.type
_entity.pdbx_description
1 polymer ?
#
loop_
_entity_poly.entity_id
_entity_poly.type
_entity_poly.pdbx_seq_one_letter_code
_entity_poly.pdbx_strand_id
1 'polypeptide(L)'
;MSVVATVWEIIGSEPNRIVLVTRENGMFGAFEYPDSESLSIGDTVLVEVRGDSVLFDEKIFSGGLNRGNTLCVVEKADEDRIVVNTGTRLTTVANGTEEDPQVGDTVEISNANTIVDIVQNEPLRALPSAHADSESSKFIENLRNKSDDIGLTYADFGGGSARLEQFKQRVNLFLNQREALADIGTDLQMGAIFYGEPGTGKTHFARILAAETDATFYRIRGPEIVTKWVGETEEIIRGLFEDAADNSPSIMFFDELDSLGSERGGGANQQFGNRVVAQLLSLMDGFDQSDEGILVIASTNRLDDIDDALLRSGRFDWKIKFPLPDYEGRVEIFDSLINNYEVSQDVDSQQIARITEGWSGAEIDGLLDEAGLIAVDKNRRDSNEIRLVDILESYERIAVREER
;
A
#
# COMPACT_ATOMS: atom_id res chain seq x y z
N MET A 1 2.07 19.42 0.40
CA MET A 1 3.49 19.62 -0.02
C MET A 1 4.21 20.29 1.13
N SER A 2 5.27 19.67 1.66
CA SER A 2 6.06 20.21 2.78
C SER A 2 7.09 21.23 2.29
N VAL A 3 7.25 22.29 3.07
CA VAL A 3 7.90 23.53 2.63
C VAL A 3 8.64 24.15 3.80
N VAL A 4 9.89 24.55 3.57
CA VAL A 4 10.64 25.37 4.54
C VAL A 4 10.24 26.84 4.40
N ALA A 5 9.91 27.48 5.52
CA ALA A 5 9.57 28.89 5.58
C ALA A 5 10.16 29.55 6.83
N THR A 6 10.34 30.86 6.79
CA THR A 6 10.83 31.64 7.95
C THR A 6 9.67 32.35 8.62
N VAL A 7 9.60 32.28 9.94
CA VAL A 7 8.64 33.04 10.75
C VAL A 7 8.92 34.52 10.58
N TRP A 8 8.01 35.20 9.90
CA TRP A 8 8.11 36.63 9.63
C TRP A 8 7.53 37.45 10.79
N GLU A 9 6.34 37.05 11.27
CA GLU A 9 5.60 37.78 12.28
C GLU A 9 4.65 36.84 13.01
N ILE A 10 4.42 37.09 14.31
CA ILE A 10 3.47 36.36 15.13
C ILE A 10 2.40 37.35 15.60
N ILE A 11 1.15 37.11 15.23
CA ILE A 11 0.03 38.01 15.47
C ILE A 11 -0.96 37.35 16.43
N GLY A 12 -1.38 38.08 17.46
CA GLY A 12 -2.41 37.64 18.41
C GLY A 12 -1.87 37.29 19.81
N SER A 13 -2.78 36.91 20.70
CA SER A 13 -2.51 36.47 22.07
C SER A 13 -3.08 35.06 22.26
N GLU A 14 -2.52 34.30 23.21
CA GLU A 14 -2.98 32.94 23.51
C GLU A 14 -4.50 32.90 23.74
N PRO A 15 -5.21 31.89 23.20
CA PRO A 15 -4.72 30.71 22.45
C PRO A 15 -4.71 30.86 20.92
N ASN A 16 -5.14 32.01 20.37
CA ASN A 16 -5.28 32.20 18.91
C ASN A 16 -4.08 32.97 18.33
N ARG A 17 -2.88 32.37 18.37
CA ARG A 17 -1.70 32.93 17.70
C ARG A 17 -1.70 32.52 16.23
N ILE A 18 -1.64 33.51 15.33
CA ILE A 18 -1.45 33.30 13.91
C ILE A 18 0.00 33.62 13.57
N VAL A 19 0.69 32.66 12.96
CA VAL A 19 2.09 32.81 12.54
C VAL A 19 2.12 33.07 11.04
N LEU A 20 2.68 34.22 10.66
CA LEU A 20 2.96 34.56 9.27
C LEU A 20 4.34 34.02 8.90
N VAL A 21 4.40 33.24 7.82
CA VAL A 21 5.67 32.73 7.30
C VAL A 21 5.95 33.27 5.90
N THR A 22 7.22 33.32 5.52
CA THR A 22 7.66 33.84 4.22
C THR A 22 8.59 32.87 3.52
N ARG A 23 8.58 32.90 2.19
CA ARG A 23 9.65 32.34 1.34
C ARG A 23 10.48 33.46 0.72
N GLU A 24 11.52 33.09 -0.04
CA GLU A 24 12.45 34.00 -0.73
C GLU A 24 11.77 35.08 -1.61
N ASN A 25 10.55 34.85 -2.08
CA ASN A 25 9.80 35.76 -2.98
C ASN A 25 8.72 36.60 -2.29
N GLY A 26 8.57 36.52 -0.95
CA GLY A 26 7.56 37.25 -0.18
C GLY A 26 6.71 36.38 0.74
N MET A 27 5.73 37.00 1.40
CA MET A 27 4.86 36.39 2.42
C MET A 27 4.10 35.18 1.85
N PHE A 28 4.18 34.06 2.54
CA PHE A 28 3.63 32.77 2.13
C PHE A 28 2.79 32.18 3.25
N GLY A 29 1.50 32.47 3.24
CA GLY A 29 0.53 31.82 4.11
C GLY A 29 0.63 32.17 5.60
N ALA A 30 -0.36 31.68 6.33
CA ALA A 30 -0.51 31.85 7.76
C ALA A 30 -1.05 30.56 8.35
N PHE A 31 -0.61 30.19 9.55
CA PHE A 31 -1.14 29.05 10.28
C PHE A 31 -1.45 29.41 11.72
N GLU A 32 -2.42 28.73 12.32
CA GLU A 32 -2.69 28.82 13.76
C GLU A 32 -1.66 27.98 14.52
N TYR A 33 -1.06 28.57 15.54
CA TYR A 33 0.02 27.95 16.28
C TYR A 33 -0.50 26.95 17.32
N PRO A 34 -0.11 25.67 17.28
CA PRO A 34 -0.40 24.74 18.36
C PRO A 34 0.45 25.10 19.59
N ASP A 35 -0.18 25.23 20.76
CA ASP A 35 0.39 25.66 22.05
C ASP A 35 1.58 24.81 22.58
N SER A 36 2.07 23.82 21.83
CA SER A 36 3.05 22.83 22.27
C SER A 36 4.52 23.21 22.07
N GLU A 37 4.84 24.23 21.26
CA GLU A 37 6.23 24.67 21.02
C GLU A 37 6.43 26.16 21.35
N SER A 38 7.68 26.66 21.31
CA SER A 38 7.96 28.10 21.36
C SER A 38 8.58 28.61 20.05
N LEU A 39 7.80 29.35 19.25
CA LEU A 39 8.26 30.04 18.02
C LEU A 39 8.61 31.50 18.31
N SER A 40 9.71 31.97 17.70
CA SER A 40 10.17 33.35 17.68
C SER A 40 10.24 33.89 16.25
N ILE A 41 10.14 35.21 16.10
CA ILE A 41 10.36 35.87 14.81
C ILE A 41 11.78 35.56 14.33
N GLY A 42 11.89 35.11 13.08
CA GLY A 42 13.15 34.70 12.46
C GLY A 42 13.40 33.20 12.48
N ASP A 43 12.61 32.40 13.22
CA ASP A 43 12.78 30.94 13.25
C ASP A 43 12.47 30.29 11.90
N THR A 44 13.18 29.21 11.60
CA THR A 44 12.94 28.43 10.39
C THR A 44 12.03 27.25 10.75
N VAL A 45 10.92 27.13 10.02
CA VAL A 45 9.86 26.15 10.28
C VAL A 45 9.54 25.34 9.04
N LEU A 46 9.13 24.10 9.25
CA LEU A 46 8.54 23.25 8.22
C LEU A 46 7.03 23.42 8.27
N VAL A 47 6.43 23.69 7.11
CA VAL A 47 4.98 23.84 6.97
C VAL A 47 4.45 22.97 5.86
N GLU A 48 3.29 22.34 6.09
CA GLU A 48 2.59 21.54 5.10
C GLU A 48 1.54 22.39 4.38
N VAL A 49 1.64 22.46 3.05
CA VAL A 49 0.68 23.18 2.20
C VAL A 49 -0.35 22.19 1.66
N ARG A 50 -1.62 22.39 2.04
CA ARG A 50 -2.79 21.63 1.55
C ARG A 50 -3.78 22.60 0.92
N GLY A 51 -3.79 22.69 -0.41
CA GLY A 51 -4.61 23.68 -1.13
C GLY A 51 -4.20 25.11 -0.75
N ASP A 52 -5.16 25.90 -0.24
CA ASP A 52 -4.92 27.27 0.25
C ASP A 52 -4.51 27.34 1.72
N SER A 53 -4.53 26.22 2.44
CA SER A 53 -4.18 26.13 3.86
C SER A 53 -2.71 25.76 4.06
N VAL A 54 -2.07 26.45 5.00
CA VAL A 54 -0.73 26.15 5.50
C VAL A 54 -0.87 25.63 6.92
N LEU A 55 -0.28 24.46 7.20
CA LEU A 55 -0.29 23.83 8.52
C LEU A 55 1.13 23.79 9.05
N PHE A 56 1.29 24.04 10.35
CA PHE A 56 2.56 23.85 11.03
C PHE A 56 2.88 22.36 11.12
N ASP A 57 4.11 22.00 10.79
CA ASP A 57 4.62 20.64 10.97
C ASP A 57 5.56 20.63 12.19
N GLU A 58 6.73 21.27 12.06
CA GLU A 58 7.72 21.35 13.13
C GLU A 58 8.59 22.63 13.02
N LYS A 59 9.18 23.03 14.13
CA LYS A 59 10.26 24.02 14.13
C LYS A 59 11.58 23.34 13.79
N ILE A 60 12.24 23.80 12.73
CA ILE A 60 13.50 23.22 12.27
C ILE A 60 14.67 23.74 13.13
N PHE A 61 14.81 25.05 13.30
CA PHE A 61 15.80 25.62 14.23
C PHE A 61 15.49 27.07 14.62
N SER A 62 16.24 27.58 15.60
CA SER A 62 16.08 28.95 16.11
C SER A 62 17.01 29.91 15.37
N GLY A 63 16.45 30.89 14.66
CA GLY A 63 17.20 31.81 13.80
C GLY A 63 16.96 31.62 12.30
N GLY A 64 17.27 32.67 11.52
CA GLY A 64 16.97 32.73 10.09
C GLY A 64 18.17 32.36 9.23
N LEU A 65 17.93 31.61 8.15
CA LEU A 65 18.93 31.35 7.11
C LEU A 65 19.46 32.66 6.50
N ASN A 66 20.76 32.70 6.21
CA ASN A 66 21.31 33.84 5.47
C ASN A 66 20.74 33.84 4.04
N ARG A 67 20.35 35.02 3.55
CA ARG A 67 19.65 35.15 2.26
C ARG A 67 20.44 34.51 1.11
N GLY A 68 19.80 33.55 0.43
CA GLY A 68 20.34 32.85 -0.73
C GLY A 68 21.23 31.66 -0.39
N ASN A 69 21.33 31.25 0.87
CA ASN A 69 21.99 30.02 1.25
C ASN A 69 21.01 28.83 1.21
N THR A 70 21.55 27.65 0.95
CA THR A 70 20.78 26.41 0.82
C THR A 70 21.20 25.43 1.91
N LEU A 71 20.24 24.78 2.55
CA LEU A 71 20.50 23.66 3.46
C LEU A 71 20.67 22.36 2.67
N CYS A 72 21.63 21.55 3.08
CA CYS A 72 21.87 20.25 2.47
C CYS A 72 22.43 19.25 3.49
N VAL A 73 22.38 17.97 3.13
CA VAL A 73 22.98 16.89 3.91
C VAL A 73 24.29 16.48 3.29
N VAL A 74 25.31 16.26 4.13
CA VAL A 74 26.60 15.71 3.71
C VAL A 74 26.44 14.21 3.45
N GLU A 75 26.59 13.80 2.19
CA GLU A 75 26.53 12.40 1.77
C GLU A 75 27.90 11.71 1.84
N LYS A 76 28.97 12.49 1.61
CA LYS A 76 30.33 11.97 1.62
C LYS A 76 31.31 13.05 2.03
N ALA A 77 32.17 12.74 2.99
CA ALA A 77 33.29 13.57 3.40
C ALA A 77 34.58 12.74 3.32
N ASP A 78 35.59 13.29 2.65
CA ASP A 78 36.96 12.78 2.57
C ASP A 78 37.92 13.96 2.77
N GLU A 79 39.21 13.71 3.05
CA GLU A 79 40.20 14.74 3.42
C GLU A 79 40.26 15.93 2.44
N ASP A 80 39.93 15.71 1.16
CA ASP A 80 39.99 16.72 0.11
C ASP A 80 38.62 17.12 -0.48
N ARG A 81 37.53 16.42 -0.16
CA ARG A 81 36.24 16.58 -0.88
C ARG A 81 35.02 16.29 -0.01
N ILE A 82 34.09 17.23 -0.01
CA ILE A 82 32.78 17.06 0.60
C ILE A 82 31.72 17.06 -0.51
N VAL A 83 30.86 16.05 -0.50
CA VAL A 83 29.72 15.92 -1.41
C VAL A 83 28.44 16.06 -0.60
N VAL A 84 27.59 16.97 -1.04
CA VAL A 84 26.30 17.25 -0.41
C VAL A 84 25.15 16.99 -1.36
N ASN A 85 24.02 16.58 -0.80
CA ASN A 85 22.78 16.38 -1.52
C ASN A 85 21.89 17.62 -1.40
N THR A 86 21.62 18.29 -2.52
CA THR A 86 20.71 19.45 -2.56
C THR A 86 19.26 19.04 -2.88
N GLY A 87 18.91 17.76 -2.70
CA GLY A 87 17.60 17.18 -2.97
C GLY A 87 17.31 16.89 -4.45
N THR A 88 18.02 17.55 -5.38
CA THR A 88 17.87 17.31 -6.83
C THR A 88 19.15 16.85 -7.51
N ARG A 89 20.31 17.03 -6.85
CA ARG A 89 21.62 16.67 -7.39
C ARG A 89 22.67 16.56 -6.27
N LEU A 90 23.63 15.66 -6.47
CA LEU A 90 24.86 15.62 -5.67
C LEU A 90 25.85 16.69 -6.17
N THR A 91 26.32 17.53 -5.25
CA THR A 91 27.22 18.65 -5.55
C THR A 91 28.45 18.58 -4.66
N THR A 92 29.63 18.83 -5.22
CA THR A 92 30.87 18.95 -4.44
C THR A 92 31.00 20.37 -3.91
N VAL A 93 31.28 20.49 -2.61
CA VAL A 93 31.41 21.75 -1.89
C VAL A 93 32.75 21.83 -1.18
N ALA A 94 33.23 23.05 -0.95
CA ALA A 94 34.41 23.31 -0.14
C ALA A 94 34.04 23.45 1.34
N ASN A 95 34.90 22.94 2.24
CA ASN A 95 34.73 23.20 3.66
C ASN A 95 35.16 24.65 3.98
N GLY A 96 34.25 25.44 4.54
CA GLY A 96 34.53 26.79 5.02
C GLY A 96 34.41 26.94 6.54
N THR A 97 34.11 25.88 7.27
CA THR A 97 33.96 25.88 8.74
C THR A 97 35.29 25.54 9.43
N GLU A 98 35.40 25.87 10.72
CA GLU A 98 36.57 25.50 11.54
C GLU A 98 36.60 24.00 11.88
N GLU A 99 35.42 23.37 11.90
CA GLU A 99 35.24 21.93 12.10
C GLU A 99 35.00 21.22 10.76
N ASP A 100 35.46 19.98 10.65
CA ASP A 100 35.20 19.14 9.48
C ASP A 100 33.83 18.47 9.57
N PRO A 101 32.91 18.73 8.63
CA PRO A 101 31.58 18.15 8.67
C PRO A 101 31.64 16.66 8.34
N GLN A 102 30.86 15.89 9.09
CA GLN A 102 30.75 14.45 8.95
C GLN A 102 29.62 14.05 8.00
N VAL A 103 29.68 12.80 7.52
CA VAL A 103 28.58 12.21 6.74
C VAL A 103 27.33 12.15 7.61
N GLY A 104 26.23 12.71 7.10
CA GLY A 104 24.96 12.86 7.82
C GLY A 104 24.74 14.24 8.42
N ASP A 105 25.76 15.11 8.48
CA ASP A 105 25.58 16.46 9.02
C ASP A 105 24.72 17.32 8.08
N THR A 106 23.90 18.17 8.67
CA THR A 106 23.25 19.26 7.93
C THR A 106 24.15 20.46 7.92
N VAL A 107 24.44 20.93 6.71
CA VAL A 107 25.29 22.08 6.51
C VAL A 107 24.57 23.15 5.69
N GLU A 108 24.84 24.40 6.03
CA GLU A 108 24.42 25.56 5.25
C GLU A 108 25.48 25.82 4.18
N ILE A 109 25.07 25.80 2.91
CA ILE A 109 25.95 26.14 1.78
C ILE A 109 25.62 27.54 1.28
N SER A 110 26.66 28.32 1.02
CA SER A 110 26.55 29.56 0.25
C SER A 110 26.40 29.30 -1.25
N ASN A 111 25.95 30.32 -1.99
CA ASN A 111 25.90 30.33 -3.46
C ASN A 111 27.26 30.07 -4.15
N ALA A 112 28.37 30.14 -3.41
CA ALA A 112 29.72 29.83 -3.90
C ALA A 112 30.08 28.34 -3.75
N ASN A 113 29.13 27.47 -3.35
CA ASN A 113 29.35 26.07 -3.02
C ASN A 113 30.40 25.87 -1.90
N THR A 114 30.38 26.77 -0.91
CA THR A 114 31.19 26.67 0.31
C THR A 114 30.27 26.48 1.49
N ILE A 115 30.57 25.50 2.34
CA ILE A 115 29.89 25.27 3.62
C ILE A 115 30.23 26.44 4.54
N VAL A 116 29.22 27.15 5.02
CA VAL A 116 29.38 28.31 5.90
C VAL A 116 29.11 27.97 7.36
N ASP A 117 28.28 26.95 7.61
CA ASP A 117 27.96 26.51 8.96
C ASP A 117 27.53 25.03 8.99
N ILE A 118 27.80 24.36 10.11
CA ILE A 118 27.24 23.05 10.44
C ILE A 118 26.02 23.32 11.32
N VAL A 119 24.85 23.24 10.72
CA VAL A 119 23.58 23.65 11.35
C VAL A 119 23.16 22.65 12.42
N GLN A 120 23.42 21.36 12.17
CA GLN A 120 23.17 20.28 13.11
C GLN A 120 23.95 19.03 12.69
N ASN A 121 24.31 18.20 13.66
CA ASN A 121 25.04 16.95 13.45
C ASN A 121 24.10 15.77 13.10
N GLU A 122 22.94 16.10 12.54
CA GLU A 122 21.89 15.16 12.12
C GLU A 122 21.34 15.63 10.76
N PRO A 123 20.88 14.73 9.88
CA PRO A 123 20.51 15.10 8.51
C PRO A 123 19.13 15.79 8.44
N LEU A 124 19.07 16.98 7.83
CA LEU A 124 17.83 17.67 7.46
C LEU A 124 17.26 16.98 6.22
N ARG A 125 16.65 15.82 6.49
CA ARG A 125 15.97 14.87 5.60
C ARG A 125 16.37 14.89 4.11
N ALA A 126 17.34 14.05 3.80
CA ALA A 126 17.27 12.86 2.91
C ALA A 126 18.67 12.19 2.96
N LEU A 127 18.94 10.91 3.29
CA LEU A 127 18.25 9.61 3.49
C LEU A 127 19.26 8.69 4.27
N PRO A 128 18.99 7.40 4.58
CA PRO A 128 18.00 6.78 5.47
C PRO A 128 18.69 6.01 6.65
N SER A 129 18.15 6.07 7.88
CA SER A 129 18.28 5.04 8.95
C SER A 129 17.71 5.54 10.28
N ALA A 130 17.15 4.62 11.07
CA ALA A 130 16.67 4.76 12.45
C ALA A 130 15.37 5.53 12.76
N HIS A 131 14.84 6.39 11.87
CA HIS A 131 13.48 6.94 12.01
C HIS A 131 12.44 6.39 11.01
N ALA A 132 12.88 5.60 10.02
CA ALA A 132 11.98 4.77 9.21
C ALA A 132 11.26 3.69 10.06
N ASP A 133 11.81 3.35 11.23
CA ASP A 133 11.27 2.31 12.10
C ASP A 133 9.93 2.67 12.77
N SER A 134 9.49 3.94 12.71
CA SER A 134 8.16 4.31 13.21
C SER A 134 7.14 4.32 12.09
N GLU A 135 7.28 5.16 11.06
CA GLU A 135 6.23 5.33 10.05
C GLU A 135 6.23 4.21 9.00
N SER A 136 7.40 3.81 8.52
CA SER A 136 7.53 2.72 7.55
C SER A 136 7.24 1.37 8.21
N SER A 137 7.72 1.12 9.44
CA SER A 137 7.33 -0.08 10.18
C SER A 137 5.87 -0.08 10.59
N LYS A 138 5.27 1.05 11.00
CA LYS A 138 3.81 1.14 11.19
C LYS A 138 3.07 0.91 9.87
N PHE A 139 3.59 1.38 8.75
CA PHE A 139 2.99 1.14 7.44
C PHE A 139 3.06 -0.35 7.07
N ILE A 140 4.21 -0.99 7.22
CA ILE A 140 4.39 -2.43 7.01
C ILE A 140 3.51 -3.23 7.98
N GLU A 141 3.45 -2.84 9.25
CA GLU A 141 2.55 -3.43 10.24
C GLU A 141 1.07 -3.26 9.86
N ASN A 142 0.68 -2.13 9.27
CA ASN A 142 -0.67 -1.93 8.75
C ASN A 142 -0.96 -2.77 7.49
N LEU A 143 0.06 -3.10 6.68
CA LEU A 143 -0.08 -4.02 5.54
C LEU A 143 -0.18 -5.48 6.00
N ARG A 144 0.43 -5.79 7.15
CA ARG A 144 0.26 -7.06 7.86
C ARG A 144 -1.14 -7.09 8.46
N ASN A 145 -2.07 -7.67 7.72
CA ASN A 145 -3.33 -8.07 8.34
C ASN A 145 -2.98 -9.26 9.25
N LYS A 146 -2.76 -9.00 10.54
CA LYS A 146 -3.03 -10.05 11.53
C LYS A 146 -4.47 -10.44 11.28
N SER A 147 -4.67 -11.69 10.90
CA SER A 147 -5.94 -12.31 10.58
C SER A 147 -6.93 -12.12 11.74
N ASP A 148 -7.65 -11.00 11.76
CA ASP A 148 -8.94 -10.86 12.44
C ASP A 148 -10.06 -11.56 11.63
N ASP A 149 -9.70 -12.36 10.62
CA ASP A 149 -10.59 -13.22 9.82
C ASP A 149 -10.79 -14.58 10.49
N ILE A 150 -11.29 -14.56 11.72
CA ILE A 150 -11.65 -15.77 12.45
C ILE A 150 -12.77 -16.49 11.68
N GLY A 151 -12.42 -17.55 10.94
CA GLY A 151 -13.38 -18.52 10.42
C GLY A 151 -13.50 -18.63 8.88
N LEU A 152 -12.67 -17.95 8.10
CA LEU A 152 -12.65 -18.15 6.64
C LEU A 152 -12.06 -19.51 6.27
N THR A 153 -12.80 -20.31 5.51
CA THR A 153 -12.40 -21.64 5.06
C THR A 153 -12.57 -21.80 3.55
N TYR A 154 -12.01 -22.86 2.97
CA TYR A 154 -12.27 -23.17 1.57
C TYR A 154 -13.75 -23.41 1.24
N ALA A 155 -14.60 -23.70 2.23
CA ALA A 155 -16.05 -23.85 2.05
C ALA A 155 -16.74 -22.51 1.75
N ASP A 156 -16.11 -21.39 2.12
CA ASP A 156 -16.61 -20.04 1.86
C ASP A 156 -16.28 -19.56 0.43
N PHE A 157 -15.55 -20.37 -0.34
CA PHE A 157 -15.23 -20.08 -1.74
C PHE A 157 -15.94 -21.07 -2.67
N GLY A 158 -17.04 -20.63 -3.28
CA GLY A 158 -17.78 -21.44 -4.24
C GLY A 158 -17.07 -21.60 -5.58
N GLY A 159 -17.10 -22.81 -6.12
CA GLY A 159 -16.54 -23.15 -7.44
C GLY A 159 -15.01 -23.31 -7.45
N GLY A 160 -14.53 -24.56 -7.63
CA GLY A 160 -13.11 -24.89 -7.69
C GLY A 160 -12.71 -25.59 -8.99
N SER A 161 -11.69 -25.07 -9.69
CA SER A 161 -11.08 -25.81 -10.79
C SER A 161 -10.08 -26.85 -10.29
N ALA A 162 -9.85 -27.94 -11.02
CA ALA A 162 -8.79 -28.91 -10.69
C ALA A 162 -7.40 -28.26 -10.57
N ARG A 163 -7.18 -27.14 -11.28
CA ARG A 163 -5.95 -26.33 -11.18
C ARG A 163 -5.83 -25.62 -9.83
N LEU A 164 -6.95 -25.14 -9.29
CA LEU A 164 -7.01 -24.50 -7.98
C LEU A 164 -6.70 -25.51 -6.87
N GLU A 165 -7.25 -26.73 -6.94
CA GLU A 165 -6.96 -27.79 -5.97
C GLU A 165 -5.49 -28.22 -5.99
N GLN A 166 -4.90 -28.37 -7.18
CA GLN A 166 -3.46 -28.61 -7.31
C GLN A 166 -2.63 -27.48 -6.72
N PHE A 167 -3.07 -26.24 -6.90
CA PHE A 167 -2.41 -25.07 -6.34
C PHE A 167 -2.48 -25.08 -4.81
N LYS A 168 -3.66 -25.31 -4.20
CA LYS A 168 -3.83 -25.45 -2.74
C LYS A 168 -2.88 -26.52 -2.16
N GLN A 169 -2.85 -27.70 -2.77
CA GLN A 169 -1.96 -28.78 -2.32
C GLN A 169 -0.49 -28.37 -2.38
N ARG A 170 -0.07 -27.73 -3.47
CA ARG A 170 1.30 -27.23 -3.66
C ARG A 170 1.66 -26.18 -2.62
N VAL A 171 0.78 -25.22 -2.39
CA VAL A 171 0.98 -24.17 -1.37
C VAL A 171 1.12 -24.78 0.01
N ASN A 172 0.28 -25.76 0.37
CA ASN A 172 0.39 -26.45 1.66
C ASN A 172 1.74 -27.17 1.81
N LEU A 173 2.22 -27.85 0.76
CA LEU A 173 3.56 -28.46 0.77
C LEU A 173 4.66 -27.40 0.92
N PHE A 174 4.54 -26.29 0.18
CA PHE A 174 5.50 -25.19 0.19
C PHE A 174 5.56 -24.45 1.52
N LEU A 175 4.44 -24.23 2.20
CA LEU A 175 4.41 -23.46 3.45
C LEU A 175 4.67 -24.37 4.66
N ASN A 176 4.06 -25.56 4.70
CA ASN A 176 4.02 -26.41 5.90
C ASN A 176 4.98 -27.61 5.87
N GLN A 177 5.59 -27.96 4.72
CA GLN A 177 6.45 -29.15 4.59
C GLN A 177 7.82 -28.85 3.96
N ARG A 178 8.35 -27.63 4.17
CA ARG A 178 9.63 -27.17 3.62
C ARG A 178 10.81 -28.06 3.98
N GLU A 179 10.96 -28.39 5.25
CA GLU A 179 12.06 -29.24 5.74
C GLU A 179 12.08 -30.59 5.02
N ALA A 180 10.91 -31.21 4.84
CA ALA A 180 10.78 -32.47 4.13
C ALA A 180 11.14 -32.36 2.63
N LEU A 181 10.85 -31.22 1.99
CA LEU A 181 11.25 -30.95 0.60
C LEU A 181 12.77 -30.75 0.50
N ALA A 182 13.35 -30.01 1.44
CA ALA A 182 14.79 -29.75 1.53
C ALA A 182 15.58 -31.06 1.74
N ASP A 183 15.10 -31.96 2.61
CA ASP A 183 15.69 -33.28 2.84
C ASP A 183 15.74 -34.15 1.57
N ILE A 184 14.76 -33.99 0.68
CA ILE A 184 14.69 -34.69 -0.61
C ILE A 184 15.58 -33.98 -1.66
N GLY A 185 16.09 -32.79 -1.37
CA GLY A 185 16.83 -31.94 -2.29
C GLY A 185 15.94 -31.28 -3.34
N THR A 186 14.66 -31.09 -3.02
CA THR A 186 13.71 -30.39 -3.89
C THR A 186 13.60 -28.94 -3.42
N ASP A 187 14.09 -28.04 -4.26
CA ASP A 187 13.87 -26.61 -4.11
C ASP A 187 12.56 -26.23 -4.81
N LEU A 188 11.66 -25.54 -4.11
CA LEU A 188 10.33 -25.22 -4.60
C LEU A 188 10.13 -23.71 -4.58
N GLN A 189 10.54 -23.02 -5.63
CA GLN A 189 10.15 -21.63 -5.84
C GLN A 189 8.66 -21.56 -6.23
N MET A 190 7.91 -20.68 -5.58
CA MET A 190 6.48 -20.58 -5.80
C MET A 190 6.01 -19.14 -5.83
N GLY A 191 5.74 -18.65 -7.04
CA GLY A 191 4.89 -17.48 -7.27
C GLY A 191 3.63 -17.84 -8.04
N ALA A 192 2.54 -17.14 -7.75
CA ALA A 192 1.28 -17.29 -8.45
C ALA A 192 0.68 -15.97 -8.94
N ILE A 193 0.06 -16.00 -10.12
CA ILE A 193 -0.75 -14.90 -10.64
C ILE A 193 -2.21 -15.34 -10.73
N PHE A 194 -3.08 -14.60 -10.07
CA PHE A 194 -4.53 -14.76 -10.07
C PHE A 194 -5.11 -13.80 -11.09
N TYR A 195 -5.85 -14.33 -12.06
CA TYR A 195 -6.41 -13.53 -13.13
C TYR A 195 -7.86 -13.90 -13.47
N GLY A 196 -8.63 -12.92 -13.91
CA GLY A 196 -10.04 -13.08 -14.24
C GLY A 196 -10.82 -11.79 -14.03
N GLU A 197 -12.13 -11.83 -14.25
CA GLU A 197 -13.01 -10.67 -14.08
C GLU A 197 -12.97 -10.11 -12.64
N PRO A 198 -13.18 -8.80 -12.44
CA PRO A 198 -13.33 -8.24 -11.10
C PRO A 198 -14.51 -8.91 -10.37
N GLY A 199 -14.45 -8.94 -9.02
CA GLY A 199 -15.53 -9.52 -8.22
C GLY A 199 -15.59 -11.06 -8.16
N THR A 200 -14.68 -11.78 -8.83
CA THR A 200 -14.59 -13.25 -8.80
C THR A 200 -13.90 -13.83 -7.55
N GLY A 201 -13.61 -12.99 -6.56
CA GLY A 201 -13.07 -13.45 -5.26
C GLY A 201 -11.56 -13.70 -5.22
N LYS A 202 -10.75 -13.17 -6.15
CA LYS A 202 -9.28 -13.31 -6.16
C LYS A 202 -8.63 -12.95 -4.80
N THR A 203 -8.94 -11.76 -4.27
CA THR A 203 -8.45 -11.29 -2.97
C THR A 203 -9.01 -12.10 -1.81
N HIS A 204 -10.27 -12.54 -1.92
CA HIS A 204 -10.93 -13.35 -0.89
C HIS A 204 -10.29 -14.74 -0.78
N PHE A 205 -10.02 -15.39 -1.92
CA PHE A 205 -9.32 -16.66 -1.97
C PHE A 205 -7.91 -16.60 -1.38
N ALA A 206 -7.17 -15.50 -1.64
CA ALA A 206 -5.84 -15.32 -1.06
C ALA A 206 -5.87 -15.22 0.49
N ARG A 207 -6.91 -14.59 1.04
CA ARG A 207 -7.14 -14.53 2.50
C ARG A 207 -7.46 -15.90 3.08
N ILE A 208 -8.37 -16.64 2.45
CA ILE A 208 -8.69 -18.03 2.84
C ILE A 208 -7.43 -18.90 2.81
N LEU A 209 -6.62 -18.78 1.76
CA LEU A 209 -5.38 -19.53 1.62
C LEU A 209 -4.41 -19.25 2.78
N ALA A 210 -4.28 -17.98 3.20
CA ALA A 210 -3.44 -17.61 4.34
C ALA A 210 -4.00 -18.18 5.66
N ALA A 211 -5.32 -18.09 5.87
CA ALA A 211 -5.98 -18.62 7.07
C ALA A 211 -5.83 -20.16 7.19
N GLU A 212 -6.05 -20.90 6.11
CA GLU A 212 -5.95 -22.37 6.06
C GLU A 212 -4.50 -22.87 6.19
N THR A 213 -3.52 -22.03 5.88
CA THR A 213 -2.10 -22.37 6.00
C THR A 213 -1.41 -21.77 7.22
N ASP A 214 -2.17 -21.08 8.09
CA ASP A 214 -1.65 -20.36 9.26
C ASP A 214 -0.48 -19.42 8.92
N ALA A 215 -0.56 -18.80 7.73
CA ALA A 215 0.50 -17.95 7.20
C ALA A 215 0.18 -16.47 7.42
N THR A 216 1.21 -15.68 7.72
CA THR A 216 1.08 -14.22 7.84
C THR A 216 0.67 -13.61 6.50
N PHE A 217 -0.42 -12.85 6.47
CA PHE A 217 -0.96 -12.29 5.23
C PHE A 217 -0.62 -10.81 5.05
N TYR A 218 0.14 -10.51 4.01
CA TYR A 218 0.45 -9.14 3.58
C TYR A 218 -0.42 -8.80 2.38
N ARG A 219 -1.26 -7.76 2.50
CA ARG A 219 -2.03 -7.25 1.36
C ARG A 219 -1.45 -5.94 0.88
N ILE A 220 -1.00 -5.92 -0.35
CA ILE A 220 -0.33 -4.77 -0.96
C ILE A 220 -1.12 -4.31 -2.18
N ARG A 221 -1.60 -3.07 -2.20
CA ARG A 221 -2.23 -2.50 -3.40
C ARG A 221 -1.25 -1.60 -4.12
N GLY A 222 -1.13 -1.75 -5.44
CA GLY A 222 -0.18 -1.00 -6.26
C GLY A 222 -0.16 0.53 -6.01
N PRO A 223 -1.33 1.21 -6.01
CA PRO A 223 -1.38 2.66 -5.80
C PRO A 223 -0.94 3.11 -4.40
N GLU A 224 -1.08 2.26 -3.37
CA GLU A 224 -0.72 2.61 -1.98
C GLU A 224 0.78 2.73 -1.80
N ILE A 225 1.57 1.93 -2.53
CA ILE A 225 3.03 2.02 -2.52
C ILE A 225 3.51 3.27 -3.26
N VAL A 226 2.94 3.53 -4.43
CA VAL A 226 3.43 4.60 -5.34
C VAL A 226 3.14 6.00 -4.83
N THR A 227 1.99 6.20 -4.17
CA THR A 227 1.50 7.54 -3.80
C THR A 227 2.13 8.11 -2.53
N LYS A 228 2.51 7.26 -1.57
CA LYS A 228 3.05 7.71 -0.29
C LYS A 228 4.55 8.00 -0.32
N TRP A 229 5.30 7.39 -1.24
CA TRP A 229 6.76 7.34 -1.15
C TRP A 229 7.43 7.56 -2.51
N VAL A 230 7.41 8.81 -2.99
CA VAL A 230 8.09 9.19 -4.24
C VAL A 230 9.60 9.20 -4.02
N GLY A 231 10.29 8.13 -4.42
CA GLY A 231 11.75 7.99 -4.35
C GLY A 231 12.27 6.95 -3.35
N GLU A 232 11.42 6.47 -2.44
CA GLU A 232 11.77 5.48 -1.38
C GLU A 232 11.07 4.12 -1.58
N THR A 233 10.40 3.93 -2.71
CA THR A 233 9.62 2.72 -2.99
C THR A 233 10.44 1.42 -2.90
N GLU A 234 11.71 1.45 -3.33
CA GLU A 234 12.56 0.25 -3.33
C GLU A 234 12.91 -0.23 -1.93
N GLU A 235 13.17 0.71 -0.99
CA GLU A 235 13.51 0.41 0.40
C GLU A 235 12.31 -0.20 1.13
N ILE A 236 11.11 0.31 0.85
CA ILE A 236 9.86 -0.21 1.44
C ILE A 236 9.55 -1.63 0.96
N ILE A 237 9.69 -1.90 -0.35
CA ILE A 237 9.44 -3.25 -0.86
C ILE A 237 10.48 -4.22 -0.27
N ARG A 238 11.74 -3.80 -0.14
CA ARG A 238 12.76 -4.64 0.52
C ARG A 238 12.40 -4.90 1.99
N GLY A 239 12.08 -3.86 2.76
CA GLY A 239 11.69 -4.01 4.16
C GLY A 239 10.42 -4.84 4.35
N LEU A 240 9.50 -4.82 3.38
CA LEU A 240 8.32 -5.69 3.39
C LEU A 240 8.68 -7.17 3.19
N PHE A 241 9.63 -7.48 2.31
CA PHE A 241 10.14 -8.85 2.14
C PHE A 241 10.90 -9.32 3.39
N GLU A 242 11.71 -8.45 3.99
CA GLU A 242 12.40 -8.74 5.25
C GLU A 242 11.42 -9.02 6.39
N ASP A 243 10.39 -8.17 6.57
CA ASP A 243 9.33 -8.42 7.58
C ASP A 243 8.55 -9.71 7.27
N ALA A 244 8.27 -10.00 6.00
CA ALA A 244 7.60 -11.23 5.60
C ALA A 244 8.45 -12.48 5.86
N ALA A 245 9.78 -12.39 5.73
CA ALA A 245 10.73 -13.44 6.08
C ALA A 245 10.74 -13.68 7.61
N ASP A 246 10.82 -12.60 8.39
CA ASP A 246 10.83 -12.65 9.85
C ASP A 246 9.53 -13.22 10.44
N ASN A 247 8.41 -13.05 9.72
CA ASN A 247 7.09 -13.57 10.10
C ASN A 247 6.66 -14.80 9.26
N SER A 248 7.62 -15.56 8.72
CA SER A 248 7.37 -16.78 7.93
C SER A 248 6.70 -17.91 8.76
N PRO A 249 5.80 -18.73 8.17
CA PRO A 249 5.35 -18.73 6.78
C PRO A 249 4.50 -17.51 6.46
N SER A 250 4.72 -16.91 5.29
CA SER A 250 4.01 -15.69 4.88
C SER A 250 3.51 -15.75 3.44
N ILE A 251 2.40 -15.06 3.19
CA ILE A 251 1.81 -14.86 1.87
C ILE A 251 1.77 -13.37 1.58
N MET A 252 2.47 -12.96 0.53
CA MET A 252 2.47 -11.58 0.03
C MET A 252 1.54 -11.47 -1.17
N PHE A 253 0.39 -10.81 -0.98
CA PHE A 253 -0.63 -10.62 -2.01
C PHE A 253 -0.61 -9.21 -2.59
N PHE A 254 -0.11 -9.09 -3.82
CA PHE A 254 -0.10 -7.87 -4.61
C PHE A 254 -1.41 -7.75 -5.41
N ASP A 255 -2.31 -6.90 -4.96
CA ASP A 255 -3.62 -6.66 -5.57
C ASP A 255 -3.54 -5.61 -6.68
N GLU A 256 -4.30 -5.82 -7.76
CA GLU A 256 -4.40 -4.90 -8.90
C GLU A 256 -3.04 -4.56 -9.53
N LEU A 257 -2.23 -5.58 -9.84
CA LEU A 257 -0.91 -5.38 -10.45
C LEU A 257 -0.98 -4.64 -11.80
N ASP A 258 -2.11 -4.77 -12.52
CA ASP A 258 -2.42 -4.02 -13.74
C ASP A 258 -2.52 -2.50 -13.51
N SER A 259 -2.87 -2.05 -12.30
CA SER A 259 -2.85 -0.62 -11.94
C SER A 259 -1.43 -0.03 -11.95
N LEU A 260 -0.40 -0.85 -11.72
CA LEU A 260 1.00 -0.46 -11.78
C LEU A 260 1.54 -0.46 -13.22
N GLY A 261 0.94 -1.26 -14.12
CA GLY A 261 1.44 -1.47 -15.48
C GLY A 261 0.67 -0.75 -16.59
N SER A 262 -0.51 -0.17 -16.33
CA SER A 262 -1.41 0.25 -17.41
C SER A 262 -0.83 1.33 -18.36
N GLU A 263 -0.91 1.07 -19.67
CA GLU A 263 -0.44 1.93 -20.77
C GLU A 263 -1.22 3.24 -20.97
N ARG A 264 -2.22 3.54 -20.14
CA ARG A 264 -3.20 4.61 -20.43
C ARG A 264 -2.83 6.00 -19.95
N GLY A 265 -1.55 6.25 -19.67
CA GLY A 265 -1.04 7.58 -19.35
C GLY A 265 0.41 7.71 -19.74
N GLY A 266 0.69 8.08 -20.99
CA GLY A 266 2.03 8.46 -21.41
C GLY A 266 2.56 9.60 -20.53
N GLY A 267 3.40 9.27 -19.56
CA GLY A 267 3.87 10.19 -18.54
C GLY A 267 4.70 9.51 -17.44
N ALA A 268 5.26 10.33 -16.53
CA ALA A 268 6.18 9.90 -15.48
C ALA A 268 5.64 8.72 -14.63
N ASN A 269 4.34 8.70 -14.30
CA ASN A 269 3.72 7.66 -13.47
C ASN A 269 3.87 6.23 -14.04
N GLN A 270 3.87 6.06 -15.36
CA GLN A 270 4.07 4.75 -16.00
C GLN A 270 5.50 4.23 -15.80
N GLN A 271 6.49 5.12 -15.83
CA GLN A 271 7.88 4.78 -15.56
C GLN A 271 8.15 4.44 -14.08
N PHE A 272 7.30 4.92 -13.16
CA PHE A 272 7.39 4.55 -11.74
C PHE A 272 6.79 3.15 -11.51
N GLY A 273 5.60 2.87 -12.03
CA GLY A 273 4.97 1.55 -11.88
C GLY A 273 5.82 0.41 -12.46
N ASN A 274 6.41 0.61 -13.64
CA ASN A 274 7.35 -0.37 -14.22
C ASN A 274 8.61 -0.59 -13.37
N ARG A 275 9.08 0.44 -12.64
CA ARG A 275 10.21 0.28 -11.71
C ARG A 275 9.83 -0.54 -10.48
N VAL A 276 8.62 -0.34 -9.95
CA VAL A 276 8.09 -1.16 -8.84
C VAL A 276 8.03 -2.63 -9.22
N VAL A 277 7.50 -2.92 -10.41
CA VAL A 277 7.41 -4.28 -10.94
C VAL A 277 8.80 -4.89 -11.17
N ALA A 278 9.74 -4.13 -11.73
CA ALA A 278 11.12 -4.58 -11.90
C ALA A 278 11.83 -4.85 -10.56
N GLN A 279 11.56 -4.05 -9.54
CA GLN A 279 12.11 -4.26 -8.20
C GLN A 279 11.51 -5.51 -7.54
N LEU A 280 10.20 -5.72 -7.66
CA LEU A 280 9.56 -6.94 -7.20
C LEU A 280 10.21 -8.18 -7.83
N LEU A 281 10.49 -8.15 -9.13
CA LEU A 281 11.20 -9.22 -9.83
C LEU A 281 12.62 -9.46 -9.30
N SER A 282 13.37 -8.38 -9.10
CA SER A 282 14.72 -8.45 -8.56
C SER A 282 14.75 -9.11 -7.17
N LEU A 283 13.75 -8.77 -6.33
CA LEU A 283 13.60 -9.37 -5.01
C LEU A 283 13.15 -10.82 -5.10
N MET A 284 12.20 -11.16 -5.98
CA MET A 284 11.79 -12.54 -6.20
C MET A 284 12.94 -13.45 -6.69
N ASP A 285 13.85 -12.92 -7.50
CA ASP A 285 15.02 -13.67 -7.99
C ASP A 285 16.19 -13.69 -6.96
N GLY A 286 16.26 -12.68 -6.07
CA GLY A 286 17.38 -12.46 -5.15
C GLY A 286 17.15 -12.97 -3.73
N PHE A 287 15.89 -13.08 -3.31
CA PHE A 287 15.48 -13.76 -2.10
C PHE A 287 15.28 -15.24 -2.39
N ASP A 288 15.87 -16.12 -1.59
CA ASP A 288 15.63 -17.56 -1.71
C ASP A 288 14.26 -17.87 -1.08
N GLN A 289 13.19 -17.65 -1.86
CA GLN A 289 11.79 -17.74 -1.43
C GLN A 289 11.47 -19.08 -0.72
N SER A 290 12.19 -20.13 -1.09
CA SER A 290 12.12 -21.47 -0.54
C SER A 290 12.74 -21.60 0.85
N ASP A 291 13.87 -20.95 1.11
CA ASP A 291 14.52 -20.96 2.42
C ASP A 291 13.79 -20.01 3.40
N GLU A 292 13.32 -18.87 2.90
CA GLU A 292 12.64 -17.87 3.73
C GLU A 292 11.15 -18.11 3.85
N GLY A 293 10.58 -18.88 2.93
CA GLY A 293 9.24 -19.34 3.07
C GLY A 293 8.16 -18.30 2.81
N ILE A 294 8.38 -17.55 1.73
CA ILE A 294 7.51 -16.46 1.33
C ILE A 294 6.82 -16.87 0.05
N LEU A 295 5.49 -16.92 0.07
CA LEU A 295 4.68 -17.15 -1.14
C LEU A 295 4.24 -15.80 -1.71
N VAL A 296 4.70 -15.48 -2.92
CA VAL A 296 4.29 -14.24 -3.61
C VAL A 296 3.13 -14.53 -4.55
N ILE A 297 2.02 -13.81 -4.36
CA ILE A 297 0.82 -13.90 -5.20
C ILE A 297 0.50 -12.52 -5.75
N ALA A 298 0.24 -12.41 -7.05
CA ALA A 298 -0.25 -11.18 -7.67
C ALA A 298 -1.64 -11.36 -8.27
N SER A 299 -2.48 -10.32 -8.24
CA SER A 299 -3.80 -10.29 -8.85
C SER A 299 -3.80 -9.32 -10.05
N THR A 300 -4.49 -9.69 -11.13
CA THR A 300 -4.70 -8.82 -12.30
C THR A 300 -6.04 -9.12 -12.95
N ASN A 301 -6.69 -8.10 -13.52
CA ASN A 301 -7.85 -8.33 -14.39
C ASN A 301 -7.44 -8.55 -15.85
N ARG A 302 -6.18 -8.23 -16.18
CA ARG A 302 -5.65 -8.19 -17.55
C ARG A 302 -4.32 -8.92 -17.61
N LEU A 303 -4.38 -10.25 -17.78
CA LEU A 303 -3.17 -11.08 -17.89
C LEU A 303 -2.33 -10.70 -19.12
N ASP A 304 -2.97 -10.27 -20.20
CA ASP A 304 -2.28 -9.88 -21.45
C ASP A 304 -1.48 -8.58 -21.31
N ASP A 305 -1.78 -7.76 -20.30
CA ASP A 305 -1.07 -6.50 -20.00
C ASP A 305 0.17 -6.74 -19.11
N ILE A 306 0.39 -7.98 -18.64
CA ILE A 306 1.50 -8.36 -17.78
C ILE A 306 2.71 -8.75 -18.63
N ASP A 307 3.88 -8.18 -18.31
CA ASP A 307 5.14 -8.50 -18.98
C ASP A 307 5.45 -10.00 -18.90
N ASP A 308 5.72 -10.65 -20.04
CA ASP A 308 6.10 -12.06 -20.13
C ASP A 308 7.30 -12.42 -19.23
N ALA A 309 8.17 -11.46 -18.90
CA ALA A 309 9.26 -11.63 -17.95
C ALA A 309 8.76 -12.03 -16.55
N LEU A 310 7.60 -11.53 -16.11
CA LEU A 310 6.97 -11.90 -14.84
C LEU A 310 6.48 -13.35 -14.84
N LEU A 311 6.13 -13.87 -16.01
CA LEU A 311 5.48 -15.17 -16.18
C LEU A 311 6.46 -16.33 -16.47
N ARG A 312 7.77 -16.08 -16.35
CA ARG A 312 8.82 -17.09 -16.55
C ARG A 312 8.97 -17.98 -15.33
N SER A 313 9.49 -19.19 -15.58
CA SER A 313 9.79 -20.18 -14.52
C SER A 313 10.71 -19.59 -13.45
N GLY A 314 10.41 -19.86 -12.17
CA GLY A 314 11.06 -19.28 -10.99
C GLY A 314 10.41 -17.99 -10.47
N ARG A 315 9.34 -17.50 -11.13
CA ARG A 315 8.61 -16.27 -10.74
C ARG A 315 7.13 -16.60 -10.60
N PHE A 316 6.24 -16.01 -11.41
CA PHE A 316 4.81 -16.35 -11.42
C PHE A 316 4.52 -17.58 -12.28
N ASP A 317 5.02 -18.73 -11.82
CA ASP A 317 4.92 -20.03 -12.50
C ASP A 317 3.47 -20.54 -12.52
N TRP A 318 2.68 -20.17 -11.52
CA TRP A 318 1.30 -20.58 -11.38
C TRP A 318 0.35 -19.52 -11.89
N LYS A 319 -0.29 -19.80 -13.03
CA LYS A 319 -1.40 -18.99 -13.55
C LYS A 319 -2.72 -19.63 -13.12
N ILE A 320 -3.45 -18.94 -12.24
CA ILE A 320 -4.75 -19.40 -11.73
C ILE A 320 -5.85 -18.50 -12.28
N LYS A 321 -6.72 -19.09 -13.09
CA LYS A 321 -7.89 -18.40 -13.65
C LYS A 321 -9.04 -18.45 -12.65
N PHE A 322 -9.64 -17.29 -12.41
CA PHE A 322 -10.88 -17.10 -11.66
C PHE A 322 -11.98 -16.71 -12.66
N PRO A 323 -12.71 -17.68 -13.23
CA PRO A 323 -13.83 -17.39 -14.10
C PRO A 323 -15.03 -16.85 -13.29
N LEU A 324 -16.03 -16.32 -14.00
CA LEU A 324 -17.35 -16.13 -13.39
C LEU A 324 -17.89 -17.48 -12.90
N PRO A 325 -18.58 -17.50 -11.74
CA PRO A 325 -19.12 -18.73 -11.17
C PRO A 325 -20.21 -19.32 -12.07
N ASP A 326 -20.20 -20.63 -12.21
CA ASP A 326 -21.29 -21.36 -12.85
C ASP A 326 -22.51 -21.46 -11.92
N TYR A 327 -23.53 -22.19 -12.34
CA TYR A 327 -24.76 -22.33 -11.56
C TYR A 327 -24.50 -22.89 -10.14
N GLU A 328 -23.68 -23.94 -10.04
CA GLU A 328 -23.37 -24.60 -8.76
C GLU A 328 -22.50 -23.67 -7.89
N GLY A 329 -21.51 -23.01 -8.48
CA GLY A 329 -20.69 -22.03 -7.78
C GLY A 329 -21.50 -20.85 -7.23
N ARG A 330 -22.53 -20.38 -7.96
CA ARG A 330 -23.42 -19.32 -7.44
C ARG A 330 -24.31 -19.78 -6.29
N VAL A 331 -24.75 -21.04 -6.29
CA VAL A 331 -25.47 -21.63 -5.15
C VAL A 331 -24.56 -21.64 -3.92
N GLU A 332 -23.33 -22.15 -4.08
CA GLU A 332 -22.34 -22.21 -2.99
C GLU A 332 -21.98 -20.82 -2.46
N ILE A 333 -21.74 -19.85 -3.35
CA ILE A 333 -21.47 -18.45 -2.96
C ILE A 333 -22.64 -17.88 -2.16
N PHE A 334 -23.88 -18.07 -2.64
CA PHE A 334 -25.05 -17.56 -1.94
C PHE A 334 -25.23 -18.23 -0.56
N ASP A 335 -25.08 -19.55 -0.48
CA ASP A 335 -25.17 -20.32 0.77
C ASP A 335 -24.06 -19.95 1.77
N SER A 336 -22.89 -19.52 1.29
CA SER A 336 -21.84 -18.97 2.16
C SER A 336 -22.24 -17.58 2.67
N LEU A 337 -22.64 -16.68 1.76
CA LEU A 337 -22.95 -15.29 2.09
C LEU A 337 -24.14 -15.15 3.03
N ILE A 338 -25.17 -15.98 2.85
CA ILE A 338 -26.42 -15.90 3.64
C ILE A 338 -26.17 -16.07 5.15
N ASN A 339 -25.07 -16.71 5.56
CA ASN A 339 -24.72 -16.87 6.98
C ASN A 339 -24.44 -15.54 7.69
N ASN A 340 -24.15 -14.47 6.94
CA ASN A 340 -23.93 -13.12 7.47
C ASN A 340 -25.23 -12.31 7.61
N TYR A 341 -26.36 -12.84 7.14
CA TYR A 341 -27.63 -12.12 7.06
C TYR A 341 -28.75 -12.89 7.77
N GLU A 342 -29.69 -12.16 8.37
CA GLU A 342 -30.95 -12.76 8.84
C GLU A 342 -31.91 -12.87 7.65
N VAL A 343 -32.06 -14.08 7.11
CA VAL A 343 -32.86 -14.35 5.91
C VAL A 343 -33.99 -15.33 6.21
N SER A 344 -35.16 -15.06 5.65
CA SER A 344 -36.33 -15.90 5.80
C SER A 344 -36.13 -17.28 5.17
N GLN A 345 -36.71 -18.32 5.79
CA GLN A 345 -36.57 -19.73 5.38
C GLN A 345 -37.15 -20.05 3.99
N ASP A 346 -37.92 -19.14 3.40
CA ASP A 346 -38.49 -19.28 2.06
C ASP A 346 -37.52 -18.87 0.94
N VAL A 347 -36.34 -18.35 1.30
CA VAL A 347 -35.29 -17.99 0.33
C VAL A 347 -34.52 -19.24 -0.07
N ASP A 348 -34.57 -19.57 -1.37
CA ASP A 348 -33.92 -20.73 -1.96
C ASP A 348 -32.74 -20.28 -2.84
N SER A 349 -31.52 -20.69 -2.45
CA SER A 349 -30.29 -20.39 -3.18
C SER A 349 -30.31 -20.88 -4.62
N GLN A 350 -31.03 -21.98 -4.90
CA GLN A 350 -31.19 -22.48 -6.26
C GLN A 350 -32.00 -21.54 -7.15
N GLN A 351 -32.97 -20.81 -6.58
CA GLN A 351 -33.75 -19.81 -7.32
C GLN A 351 -32.92 -18.56 -7.59
N ILE A 352 -32.16 -18.11 -6.60
CA ILE A 352 -31.29 -16.94 -6.74
C ILE A 352 -30.19 -17.20 -7.78
N ALA A 353 -29.57 -18.39 -7.75
CA ALA A 353 -28.56 -18.78 -8.73
C ALA A 353 -29.08 -18.85 -10.18
N ARG A 354 -30.40 -19.08 -10.39
CA ARG A 354 -31.03 -19.08 -11.72
C ARG A 354 -31.20 -17.68 -12.31
N ILE A 355 -31.53 -16.69 -11.46
CA ILE A 355 -31.77 -15.33 -11.91
C ILE A 355 -30.47 -14.51 -12.01
N THR A 356 -29.42 -14.90 -11.28
CA THR A 356 -28.10 -14.24 -11.26
C THR A 356 -27.12 -14.81 -12.29
N GLU A 357 -27.59 -15.24 -13.46
CA GLU A 357 -26.71 -15.79 -14.50
C GLU A 357 -25.69 -14.75 -14.97
N GLY A 358 -24.41 -15.13 -14.96
CA GLY A 358 -23.30 -14.25 -15.34
C GLY A 358 -22.81 -13.33 -14.24
N TRP A 359 -23.43 -13.35 -13.06
CA TRP A 359 -23.01 -12.53 -11.93
C TRP A 359 -21.78 -13.14 -11.23
N SER A 360 -20.89 -12.27 -10.78
CA SER A 360 -19.74 -12.51 -9.93
C SER A 360 -20.15 -12.62 -8.45
N GLY A 361 -19.23 -13.12 -7.61
CA GLY A 361 -19.50 -13.21 -6.17
C GLY A 361 -19.75 -11.86 -5.52
N ALA A 362 -19.05 -10.81 -5.96
CA ALA A 362 -19.27 -9.45 -5.46
C ALA A 362 -20.66 -8.88 -5.84
N GLU A 363 -21.20 -9.24 -7.00
CA GLU A 363 -22.55 -8.81 -7.40
C GLU A 363 -23.63 -9.56 -6.59
N ILE A 364 -23.40 -10.83 -6.26
CA ILE A 364 -24.29 -11.61 -5.39
C ILE A 364 -24.25 -11.07 -3.95
N ASP A 365 -23.09 -10.66 -3.45
CA ASP A 365 -22.99 -10.00 -2.13
C ASP A 365 -23.72 -8.64 -2.15
N GLY A 366 -23.48 -7.83 -3.19
CA GLY A 366 -24.20 -6.57 -3.38
C GLY A 366 -25.72 -6.72 -3.51
N LEU A 367 -26.20 -7.85 -4.04
CA LEU A 367 -27.63 -8.19 -4.07
C LEU A 367 -28.21 -8.29 -2.66
N LEU A 368 -27.52 -8.97 -1.75
CA LEU A 368 -27.93 -9.18 -0.36
C LEU A 368 -27.84 -7.89 0.44
N ASP A 369 -26.79 -7.09 0.24
CA ASP A 369 -26.66 -5.76 0.84
C ASP A 369 -27.85 -4.85 0.50
N GLU A 370 -28.17 -4.71 -0.79
CA GLU A 370 -29.30 -3.89 -1.24
C GLU A 370 -30.64 -4.49 -0.79
N ALA A 371 -30.77 -5.82 -0.74
CA ALA A 371 -31.96 -6.48 -0.19
C ALA A 371 -32.14 -6.17 1.31
N GLY A 372 -31.05 -6.11 2.08
CA GLY A 372 -31.02 -5.69 3.47
C GLY A 372 -31.52 -4.25 3.65
N LEU A 373 -31.04 -3.32 2.80
CA LEU A 373 -31.51 -1.92 2.81
C LEU A 373 -33.02 -1.83 2.53
N ILE A 374 -33.51 -2.58 1.54
CA ILE A 374 -34.93 -2.62 1.18
C ILE A 374 -35.77 -3.20 2.35
N ALA A 375 -35.29 -4.26 2.98
CA ALA A 375 -35.98 -4.89 4.10
C ALA A 375 -36.14 -3.91 5.29
N VAL A 376 -35.09 -3.14 5.60
CA VAL A 376 -35.10 -2.12 6.66
C VAL A 376 -36.00 -0.94 6.29
N ASP A 377 -35.91 -0.41 5.06
CA ASP A 377 -36.70 0.74 4.60
C ASP A 377 -38.21 0.46 4.67
N LYS A 378 -38.62 -0.76 4.33
CA LYS A 378 -40.03 -1.20 4.41
C LYS A 378 -40.57 -1.30 5.84
N ASN A 379 -39.73 -1.13 6.86
CA ASN A 379 -40.08 -1.00 8.28
C ASN A 379 -41.17 -1.98 8.73
N ARG A 380 -40.94 -3.26 8.44
CA ARG A 380 -41.91 -4.33 8.73
C ARG A 380 -41.92 -4.56 10.25
N ARG A 381 -43.10 -4.42 10.85
CA ARG A 381 -43.30 -4.46 12.31
C ARG A 381 -42.98 -5.81 12.97
N ASP A 382 -42.84 -6.87 12.19
CA ASP A 382 -42.88 -8.25 12.68
C ASP A 382 -41.53 -9.00 12.62
N SER A 383 -40.55 -8.56 11.82
CA SER A 383 -39.18 -9.13 11.78
C SER A 383 -38.22 -8.28 10.92
N ASN A 384 -36.97 -8.17 11.35
CA ASN A 384 -35.85 -7.60 10.57
C ASN A 384 -35.16 -8.70 9.74
N GLU A 385 -35.92 -9.45 8.94
CA GLU A 385 -35.40 -10.50 8.07
C GLU A 385 -35.48 -10.08 6.60
N ILE A 386 -34.49 -10.49 5.81
CA ILE A 386 -34.52 -10.38 4.35
C ILE A 386 -35.46 -11.45 3.80
N ARG A 387 -36.43 -11.05 2.97
CA ARG A 387 -37.35 -11.98 2.32
C ARG A 387 -37.05 -12.09 0.83
N LEU A 388 -37.55 -13.14 0.20
CA LEU A 388 -37.40 -13.34 -1.25
C LEU A 388 -37.86 -12.12 -2.06
N VAL A 389 -38.94 -11.45 -1.64
CA VAL A 389 -39.44 -10.24 -2.30
C VAL A 389 -38.46 -9.06 -2.28
N ASP A 390 -37.59 -8.97 -1.27
CA ASP A 390 -36.59 -7.91 -1.18
C ASP A 390 -35.38 -8.22 -2.05
N ILE A 391 -35.00 -9.50 -2.13
CA ILE A 391 -33.95 -9.97 -3.04
C ILE A 391 -34.37 -9.77 -4.51
N LEU A 392 -35.63 -10.09 -4.86
CA LEU A 392 -36.14 -9.86 -6.21
C LEU A 392 -36.21 -8.37 -6.56
N GLU A 393 -36.62 -7.52 -5.63
CA GLU A 393 -36.61 -6.07 -5.85
C GLU A 393 -35.18 -5.52 -5.97
N SER A 394 -34.26 -6.03 -5.16
CA SER A 394 -32.82 -5.72 -5.25
C SER A 394 -32.26 -6.10 -6.63
N TYR A 395 -32.59 -7.30 -7.11
CA TYR A 395 -32.21 -7.76 -8.45
C TYR A 395 -32.72 -6.82 -9.55
N GLU A 396 -34.00 -6.41 -9.51
CA GLU A 396 -34.56 -5.46 -10.47
C GLU A 396 -33.83 -4.10 -10.43
N ARG A 397 -33.49 -3.59 -9.24
CA ARG A 397 -32.77 -2.31 -9.09
C ARG A 397 -31.35 -2.38 -9.66
N ILE A 398 -30.64 -3.47 -9.43
CA ILE A 398 -29.28 -3.67 -9.91
C ILE A 398 -29.28 -3.89 -11.43
N ALA A 399 -30.13 -4.78 -11.94
CA ALA A 399 -30.23 -5.06 -13.38
C ALA A 399 -30.60 -3.79 -14.19
N VAL A 400 -31.49 -2.94 -13.68
CA VAL A 400 -31.85 -1.67 -14.35
C VAL A 400 -30.71 -0.65 -14.33
N ARG A 401 -29.77 -0.72 -13.37
CA ARG A 401 -28.59 0.15 -13.34
C ARG A 401 -27.57 -0.23 -14.42
N GLU A 402 -27.46 -1.51 -14.77
CA GLU A 402 -26.49 -1.98 -15.78
C GLU A 402 -26.94 -1.71 -17.23
N GLU A 403 -28.24 -1.56 -17.48
CA GLU A 403 -28.77 -1.20 -18.80
C GLU A 403 -28.68 0.31 -19.12
N ARG A 404 -28.23 1.15 -18.18
CA ARG A 404 -28.10 2.61 -18.33
C ARG A 404 -26.64 3.04 -18.45
#